data_AF-A0A954LNV9-F1
#
_entry.id   AF-A0A954LNV9-F1
#
_cell.length_a   1.000
_cell.length_b   1.000
_cell.length_c   1.000
_cell.angle_alpha   90.00
_cell.angle_beta   90.00
_cell.angle_gamma   90.00
#
_symmetry.space_group_name_H-M   'P 1'
#
loop_
_entity.id
_entity.type
_entity.pdbx_description
1 polymer ?
#
loop_
_entity_poly.entity_id
_entity_poly.type
_entity_poly.pdbx_seq_one_letter_code
_entity_poly.pdbx_strand_id
1 'polypeptide(L)'
;MNNANLLTNLREKNPEAVRFLMESYLPSIWRFVYVRVKGDEHLAEDIVSETVVALIAAVENDKNIDDPGAWMRTVAQNKVMDHFRSTARVRQLMEKLAHTTESENR
;
A
#
# COMPACT_ATOMS: atom_id res chain seq x y z
N MET A 1 22.89 5.18 -2.76
CA MET A 1 22.80 4.84 -1.33
C MET A 1 22.45 3.36 -1.20
N ASN A 2 23.05 2.61 -0.28
CA ASN A 2 22.71 1.19 -0.05
C ASN A 2 21.55 1.04 0.95
N ASN A 3 20.98 -0.16 1.09
CA ASN A 3 19.80 -0.40 1.94
C ASN A 3 20.04 -0.03 3.41
N ALA A 4 21.17 -0.45 3.99
CA ALA A 4 21.49 -0.18 5.40
C ALA A 4 21.60 1.33 5.68
N ASN A 5 22.33 2.07 4.84
CA ASN A 5 22.47 3.51 4.99
C ASN A 5 21.15 4.24 4.77
N LEU A 6 20.33 3.77 3.82
CA LEU A 6 18.99 4.31 3.60
C LEU A 6 18.13 4.19 4.86
N LEU A 7 18.08 3.00 5.46
CA LEU A 7 17.27 2.74 6.65
C LEU A 7 17.74 3.56 7.86
N THR A 8 19.06 3.65 8.08
CA THR A 8 19.62 4.51 9.13
C THR A 8 19.26 5.98 8.90
N ASN A 9 19.47 6.49 7.69
CA ASN A 9 19.18 7.89 7.39
C ASN A 9 17.68 8.22 7.43
N LEU A 10 16.80 7.26 7.09
CA LEU A 10 15.36 7.39 7.27
C LEU A 10 14.98 7.49 8.75
N ARG A 11 15.63 6.71 9.63
CA ARG A 11 15.43 6.79 11.09
C ARG A 11 15.82 8.17 11.63
N GLU A 12 16.89 8.75 11.08
CA GLU A 12 17.36 10.10 11.44
C GLU A 12 16.57 11.23 10.78
N LYS A 13 15.50 10.92 10.03
CA LYS A 13 14.65 11.90 9.31
C LYS A 13 15.45 12.76 8.32
N ASN A 14 16.50 12.19 7.74
CA ASN A 14 17.33 12.89 6.76
C ASN A 14 16.54 13.15 5.46
N PRO A 15 16.38 14.41 5.03
CA PRO A 15 15.63 14.75 3.81
C PRO A 15 16.17 14.07 2.53
N GLU A 16 17.47 13.84 2.44
CA GLU A 16 18.09 13.18 1.28
C GLU A 16 17.72 11.69 1.21
N ALA A 17 17.49 11.06 2.36
CA ALA A 17 17.03 9.68 2.39
C ALA A 17 15.59 9.55 1.92
N VAL A 18 14.74 10.49 2.31
CA VAL A 18 13.35 10.57 1.83
C VAL A 18 13.33 10.82 0.32
N ARG A 19 14.14 11.77 -0.19
CA ARG A 19 14.26 12.04 -1.62
C ARG A 19 14.70 10.80 -2.39
N PHE A 20 15.77 10.13 -1.94
CA PHE A 20 16.26 8.91 -2.57
C PHE A 20 15.21 7.79 -2.57
N LEU A 21 14.46 7.63 -1.47
CA LEU A 21 13.36 6.68 -1.38
C LEU A 21 12.31 6.95 -2.47
N MET A 22 11.90 8.22 -2.60
CA MET A 22 10.90 8.63 -3.60
C MET A 22 11.41 8.40 -5.02
N GLU A 23 12.62 8.83 -5.33
CA GLU A 23 13.16 8.75 -6.70
C GLU A 23 13.47 7.30 -7.11
N SER A 24 13.97 6.48 -6.19
CA SER A 24 14.48 5.13 -6.51
C SER A 24 13.41 4.04 -6.43
N TYR A 25 12.46 4.14 -5.50
CA TYR A 25 11.51 3.06 -5.24
C TYR A 25 10.09 3.38 -5.71
N LEU A 26 9.65 4.64 -5.60
CA LEU A 26 8.28 5.04 -5.93
C LEU A 26 7.87 4.61 -7.35
N PRO A 27 8.67 4.83 -8.42
CA PRO A 27 8.24 4.45 -9.77
C PRO A 27 8.03 2.94 -9.95
N SER A 28 8.87 2.12 -9.30
CA SER A 28 8.77 0.66 -9.34
C SER A 28 7.54 0.17 -8.57
N ILE A 29 7.30 0.71 -7.37
CA ILE A 29 6.15 0.32 -6.55
C ILE A 29 4.85 0.80 -7.20
N TRP A 30 4.82 2.01 -7.73
CA TRP A 30 3.66 2.53 -8.46
C TRP A 30 3.29 1.65 -9.64
N ARG A 31 4.26 1.30 -10.50
CA ARG A 31 3.99 0.41 -11.64
C ARG A 31 3.51 -0.98 -11.21
N PHE A 32 4.06 -1.51 -10.12
CA PHE A 32 3.64 -2.78 -9.54
C PHE A 32 2.18 -2.76 -9.08
N VAL A 33 1.76 -1.67 -8.41
CA VAL A 33 0.39 -1.49 -7.91
C VAL A 33 -0.57 -1.22 -9.05
N TYR A 34 -0.24 -0.27 -9.95
CA TYR A 34 -1.08 0.15 -11.07
C TYR A 34 -1.62 -1.02 -11.90
N VAL A 35 -0.75 -1.98 -12.23
CA VAL A 35 -1.13 -3.20 -12.97
C VAL A 35 -2.12 -4.06 -12.16
N ARG A 36 -1.97 -4.14 -10.84
CA ARG A 36 -2.82 -4.97 -9.97
C ARG A 36 -4.17 -4.34 -9.70
N VAL A 37 -4.25 -3.02 -9.69
CA VAL A 37 -5.50 -2.27 -9.56
C VAL A 37 -6.18 -2.03 -10.91
N LYS A 38 -5.78 -2.77 -11.95
CA LYS A 38 -6.38 -2.76 -13.29
C LYS A 38 -6.40 -1.38 -13.95
N GLY A 39 -5.37 -0.57 -13.67
CA GLY A 39 -5.19 0.75 -14.27
C GLY A 39 -5.91 1.89 -13.54
N ASP A 40 -6.47 1.65 -12.36
CA ASP A 40 -6.98 2.70 -11.48
C ASP A 40 -5.81 3.54 -10.93
N GLU A 41 -5.63 4.73 -11.48
CA GLU A 41 -4.53 5.64 -11.15
C GLU A 41 -4.65 6.18 -9.72
N HIS A 42 -5.84 6.60 -9.30
CA HIS A 42 -6.06 7.14 -7.96
C HIS A 42 -5.84 6.07 -6.88
N LEU A 43 -6.38 4.86 -7.09
CA LEU A 43 -6.15 3.76 -6.16
C LEU A 43 -4.66 3.36 -6.10
N ALA A 44 -3.95 3.44 -7.23
CA ALA A 44 -2.52 3.20 -7.25
C ALA A 44 -1.75 4.24 -6.43
N GLU A 45 -2.04 5.53 -6.63
CA GLU A 45 -1.43 6.63 -5.87
C GLU A 45 -1.67 6.50 -4.36
N ASP A 46 -2.90 6.20 -3.94
CA ASP A 46 -3.25 6.01 -2.53
C ASP A 46 -2.46 4.86 -1.92
N ILE A 47 -2.48 3.68 -2.55
CA ILE A 47 -1.78 2.49 -2.03
C ILE A 47 -0.26 2.72 -1.96
N VAL A 48 0.32 3.40 -2.95
CA VAL A 48 1.76 3.72 -2.96
C VAL A 48 2.09 4.68 -1.82
N SER A 49 1.31 5.74 -1.66
CA SER A 49 1.49 6.74 -0.59
C SER A 49 1.42 6.08 0.79
N GLU A 50 0.40 5.25 1.02
CA GLU A 50 0.28 4.49 2.27
C GLU A 50 1.44 3.49 2.48
N THR A 51 1.99 2.93 1.41
CA THR A 51 3.12 2.00 1.49
C THR A 51 4.41 2.71 1.92
N VAL A 52 4.65 3.91 1.38
CA VAL A 52 5.78 4.77 1.79
C VAL A 52 5.65 5.17 3.25
N VAL A 53 4.47 5.65 3.66
CA VAL A 53 4.20 6.02 5.05
C VAL A 53 4.41 4.83 5.98
N ALA A 54 3.94 3.64 5.58
CA ALA A 54 4.16 2.42 6.35
C ALA A 54 5.64 2.06 6.49
N LEU A 55 6.46 2.27 5.45
CA LEU A 55 7.91 2.02 5.52
C LEU A 55 8.56 2.98 6.52
N ILE A 56 8.27 4.28 6.42
CA ILE A 56 8.82 5.29 7.32
C ILE A 56 8.44 4.96 8.78
N ALA A 57 7.16 4.69 9.03
CA ALA A 57 6.69 4.30 10.36
C ALA A 57 7.33 3.00 10.86
N ALA A 58 7.57 2.02 9.99
CA ALA A 58 8.24 0.78 10.38
C ALA A 58 9.70 1.00 10.79
N VAL A 59 10.41 1.88 10.07
CA VAL A 59 11.78 2.28 10.41
C VAL A 59 11.83 3.06 11.73
N GLU A 60 10.89 3.97 11.96
CA GLU A 60 10.77 4.71 13.23
C GLU A 60 10.50 3.79 14.42
N ASN A 61 9.80 2.67 14.22
CA ASN A 61 9.50 1.68 15.26
C ASN A 61 10.54 0.55 15.35
N ASP A 62 11.77 0.77 14.84
CA ASP A 62 12.89 -0.17 14.88
C ASP A 62 12.57 -1.56 14.32
N LYS A 63 11.68 -1.64 13.32
CA LYS A 63 11.43 -2.89 12.61
C LYS A 63 12.68 -3.28 11.84
N ASN A 64 13.14 -4.52 12.03
CA ASN A 64 14.24 -5.05 11.24
C ASN A 64 13.79 -5.26 9.78
N ILE A 65 14.40 -4.52 8.86
CA ILE A 65 14.11 -4.53 7.42
C ILE A 65 15.45 -4.69 6.71
N ASP A 66 15.63 -5.80 5.98
CA ASP A 66 16.88 -6.03 5.23
C ASP A 66 16.83 -5.39 3.83
N ASP A 67 15.66 -5.44 3.19
CA ASP A 67 15.40 -4.87 1.87
C ASP A 67 14.13 -4.00 1.87
N PRO A 68 14.27 -2.67 1.80
CA PRO A 68 13.13 -1.75 1.75
C PRO A 68 12.22 -1.97 0.53
N GLY A 69 12.80 -2.33 -0.61
CA GLY A 69 12.06 -2.56 -1.85
C GLY A 69 11.19 -3.81 -1.78
N ALA A 70 11.75 -4.93 -1.30
CA ALA A 70 11.00 -6.16 -1.10
C ALA A 70 9.91 -5.99 -0.02
N TRP A 71 10.25 -5.29 1.06
CA TRP A 71 9.30 -4.97 2.11
C TRP A 71 8.13 -4.11 1.61
N MET A 72 8.41 -3.04 0.84
CA MET A 72 7.37 -2.20 0.25
C MET A 72 6.49 -2.98 -0.73
N ARG A 73 7.06 -3.86 -1.57
CA ARG A 73 6.26 -4.73 -2.44
C ARG A 73 5.29 -5.60 -1.65
N THR A 74 5.74 -6.13 -0.51
CA THR A 74 4.89 -6.95 0.38
C THR A 74 3.75 -6.13 0.96
N VAL A 75 4.04 -4.95 1.49
CA VAL A 75 3.01 -4.06 2.06
C VAL A 75 2.03 -3.60 0.99
N ALA A 76 2.50 -3.18 -0.17
CA ALA A 76 1.67 -2.79 -1.30
C ALA A 76 0.75 -3.94 -1.76
N GLN A 77 1.29 -5.16 -1.86
CA GLN A 77 0.50 -6.34 -2.19
C GLN A 77 -0.61 -6.60 -1.17
N ASN A 78 -0.32 -6.46 0.13
CA ASN A 78 -1.32 -6.62 1.19
C ASN A 78 -2.43 -5.57 1.06
N LYS A 79 -2.07 -4.30 0.86
CA LYS A 79 -3.04 -3.21 0.65
C LYS A 79 -3.94 -3.43 -0.56
N VAL A 80 -3.38 -3.88 -1.68
CA VAL A 80 -4.16 -4.29 -2.86
C VAL A 80 -5.15 -5.39 -2.52
N MET A 81 -4.70 -6.46 -1.84
CA MET A 81 -5.58 -7.57 -1.45
C MET A 81 -6.68 -7.11 -0.50
N ASP A 82 -6.35 -6.27 0.47
CA ASP A 82 -7.29 -5.76 1.46
C ASP A 82 -8.34 -4.85 0.81
N HIS A 83 -7.96 -4.01 -0.15
CA HIS A 83 -8.89 -3.22 -0.96
C HIS A 83 -9.90 -4.14 -1.67
N PHE A 84 -9.44 -5.12 -2.44
CA PHE A 84 -10.35 -6.02 -3.16
C PHE A 84 -11.22 -6.88 -2.25
N ARG A 85 -10.68 -7.33 -1.11
CA ARG A 85 -11.46 -8.04 -0.09
C ARG A 85 -12.54 -7.15 0.52
N SER A 86 -12.23 -5.88 0.78
CA SER A 86 -13.18 -4.90 1.30
C SER A 86 -14.32 -4.65 0.31
N THR A 87 -13.98 -4.38 -0.95
CA THR A 87 -14.94 -4.16 -2.03
C THR A 87 -15.87 -5.37 -2.22
N ALA A 88 -15.32 -6.60 -2.16
CA ALA A 88 -16.13 -7.82 -2.25
C ALA A 88 -17.11 -7.98 -1.08
N ARG A 89 -16.69 -7.69 0.16
CA ARG A 89 -17.57 -7.75 1.35
C ARG A 89 -18.72 -6.74 1.26
N VAL A 90 -18.43 -5.50 0.84
CA VAL A 90 -19.46 -4.47 0.67
C VAL A 90 -20.49 -4.92 -0.36
N ARG A 91 -20.04 -5.44 -1.51
CA ARG A 91 -20.93 -5.97 -2.55
C ARG A 91 -21.85 -7.07 -2.01
N GLN A 92 -21.30 -8.05 -1.29
CA GLN A 92 -22.09 -9.15 -0.69
C GLN A 92 -23.13 -8.65 0.32
N LEU A 93 -22.80 -7.61 1.10
CA LEU A 93 -23.75 -7.02 2.04
C LEU A 93 -24.89 -6.32 1.31
N MET A 94 -24.59 -5.56 0.26
CA MET A 94 -25.59 -4.90 -0.57
C MET A 94 -26.51 -5.92 -1.25
N GLU A 95 -25.95 -7.00 -1.78
CA GLU A 95 -26.74 -8.11 -2.35
C GLU A 95 -27.69 -8.70 -1.30
N LYS A 96 -27.22 -9.00 -0.08
CA LYS A 96 -28.07 -9.52 0.99
C LYS A 96 -29.22 -8.59 1.35
N LEU A 97 -28.94 -7.28 1.50
CA LEU A 97 -29.95 -6.28 1.82
C LEU A 97 -31.04 -6.20 0.75
N ALA A 98 -30.65 -6.19 -0.53
CA ALA A 98 -31.60 -6.18 -1.64
C ALA A 98 -32.56 -7.38 -1.61
N HIS A 99 -32.05 -8.59 -1.32
CA HIS A 99 -32.87 -9.80 -1.22
C HIS A 99 -33.82 -9.77 -0.02
N THR A 100 -33.42 -9.15 1.10
CA THR A 100 -34.32 -8.97 2.27
C THR A 100 -35.44 -7.97 1.98
N THR A 101 -35.14 -6.86 1.29
CA THR A 101 -36.18 -5.87 0.93
C THR A 101 -37.19 -6.38 -0.08
N GLU A 102 -36.80 -7.29 -0.98
CA GLU A 102 -37.68 -7.89 -1.97
C GLU A 102 -38.58 -8.99 -1.39
N SER A 103 -38.13 -9.68 -0.33
CA SER A 103 -38.93 -10.69 0.37
C SER A 103 -39.94 -10.09 1.34
N GLU A 104 -39.67 -8.90 1.90
CA GLU A 104 -40.61 -8.18 2.79
C GLU A 104 -41.74 -7.45 2.04
N ASN A 105 -41.55 -7.13 0.75
CA ASN A 105 -42.53 -6.43 -0.09
C ASN A 105 -43.46 -7.35 -0.91
N ARG A 106 -43.39 -8.67 -0.70
CA ARG A 106 -44.26 -9.68 -1.33
C ARG A 106 -45.19 -10.31 -0.30
#